data_AF-A0A520TII2-F1
#
_entry.id   AF-A0A520TII2-F1
#
_cell.length_a   1.000
_cell.length_b   1.000
_cell.length_c   1.000
_cell.angle_alpha   90.00
_cell.angle_beta   90.00
_cell.angle_gamma   90.00
#
_symmetry.space_group_name_H-M   'P 1'
#
loop_
_entity.id
_entity.type
_entity.pdbx_description
1 polymer ?
#
loop_
_entity_poly.entity_id
_entity_poly.type
_entity_poly.pdbx_seq_one_letter_code
_entity_poly.pdbx_strand_id
1 'polypeptide(L)'
;MAVIPNQINNVQVQFGLNVHNSVDSNLLAFLLQTIRPNIVDGPTLSSIYISSLKDQHNLPSRHMQGAGKAVDISRINGMKMSMHYPGDPAVKQITDALQLAFEDWEGRRENFGPLFKRKQGQSYPVSGHADHIHFSVD
;
A
#
# COMPACT_ATOMS: atom_id res chain seq x y z
N MET A 1 -12.03 3.64 -14.86
CA MET A 1 -10.80 3.71 -14.05
C MET A 1 -11.03 4.76 -12.99
N ALA A 2 -10.61 4.49 -11.76
CA ALA A 2 -10.74 5.44 -10.67
C ALA A 2 -9.40 6.13 -10.43
N VAL A 3 -9.42 7.29 -9.78
CA VAL A 3 -8.24 8.14 -9.58
C VAL A 3 -7.98 8.28 -8.10
N ILE A 4 -6.76 7.97 -7.66
CA ILE A 4 -6.35 8.21 -6.28
C ILE A 4 -6.17 9.73 -6.10
N PRO A 5 -6.89 10.36 -5.15
CA PRO A 5 -6.73 11.78 -4.87
C PRO A 5 -5.38 12.05 -4.20
N ASN A 6 -4.94 13.31 -4.21
CA ASN A 6 -3.74 13.76 -3.50
C ASN A 6 -3.92 13.83 -1.97
N GLN A 7 -5.12 13.53 -1.46
CA GLN A 7 -5.45 13.46 -0.05
C GLN A 7 -6.57 12.45 0.19
N ILE A 8 -6.41 11.61 1.22
CA ILE A 8 -7.43 10.65 1.68
C ILE A 8 -7.63 10.83 3.18
N ASN A 9 -8.84 11.14 3.62
CA ASN A 9 -9.19 11.30 5.04
C ASN A 9 -8.20 12.19 5.83
N ASN A 10 -7.76 13.32 5.26
CA ASN A 10 -6.73 14.22 5.78
C ASN A 10 -5.28 13.71 5.76
N VAL A 11 -5.01 12.52 5.24
CA VAL A 11 -3.66 12.01 4.95
C VAL A 11 -3.24 12.46 3.56
N GLN A 12 -2.07 13.09 3.44
CA GLN A 12 -1.53 13.47 2.13
C GLN A 12 -1.07 12.24 1.35
N VAL A 13 -1.39 12.18 0.06
CA VAL A 13 -0.94 11.13 -0.86
C VAL A 13 0.02 11.75 -1.87
N GLN A 14 1.27 11.29 -1.81
CA GLN A 14 2.33 11.69 -2.72
C GLN A 14 2.64 10.56 -3.70
N PHE A 15 3.02 10.90 -4.91
CA PHE A 15 3.31 9.93 -5.98
C PHE A 15 4.76 10.04 -6.41
N GLY A 16 5.33 8.90 -6.81
CA GLY A 16 6.61 8.85 -7.49
C GLY A 16 6.62 9.57 -8.83
N LEU A 17 7.83 9.91 -9.29
CA LEU A 17 8.01 10.47 -10.63
C LEU A 17 7.44 9.49 -11.66
N ASN A 18 6.61 9.99 -12.58
CA ASN A 18 5.93 9.23 -13.63
C ASN A 18 4.91 8.18 -13.12
N VAL A 19 4.51 8.21 -11.85
CA VAL A 19 3.42 7.36 -11.34
C VAL A 19 2.09 8.01 -11.70
N HIS A 20 1.33 7.36 -12.58
CA HIS A 20 -0.03 7.76 -12.91
C HIS A 20 -0.99 7.27 -11.84
N ASN A 21 -1.80 8.16 -11.26
CA ASN A 21 -2.69 7.89 -10.15
C ASN A 21 -3.99 7.12 -10.51
N SER A 22 -4.05 6.50 -11.68
CA SER A 22 -5.19 5.68 -12.10
C SER A 22 -5.08 4.26 -11.54
N VAL A 23 -6.18 3.73 -11.03
CA VAL A 23 -6.23 2.43 -10.37
C VAL A 23 -7.60 1.76 -10.54
N ASP A 24 -7.65 0.46 -10.23
CA ASP A 24 -8.89 -0.31 -10.06
C ASP A 24 -9.77 0.27 -8.94
N SER A 25 -11.08 0.32 -9.16
CA SER A 25 -12.04 0.89 -8.20
C SER A 25 -12.11 0.14 -6.88
N ASN A 26 -11.90 -1.17 -6.89
CA ASN A 26 -11.88 -1.99 -5.67
C ASN A 26 -10.67 -1.62 -4.80
N LEU A 27 -9.51 -1.42 -5.43
CA LEU A 27 -8.32 -0.96 -4.73
C LEU A 27 -8.48 0.47 -4.22
N LEU A 28 -9.09 1.37 -5.00
CA LEU A 28 -9.39 2.71 -4.52
C LEU A 28 -10.32 2.69 -3.30
N ALA A 29 -11.38 1.87 -3.32
CA ALA A 29 -12.31 1.76 -2.20
C ALA A 29 -11.61 1.32 -0.92
N PHE A 30 -10.72 0.33 -1.00
CA PHE A 30 -9.87 -0.07 0.13
C PHE A 30 -9.03 1.10 0.67
N LEU A 31 -8.34 1.82 -0.22
CA LEU A 31 -7.48 2.95 0.18
C LEU A 31 -8.29 4.06 0.87
N LEU A 32 -9.46 4.40 0.31
CA LEU A 32 -10.37 5.41 0.87
C LEU A 32 -10.93 5.02 2.25
N GLN A 33 -11.14 3.74 2.51
CA GLN A 33 -11.61 3.27 3.81
C GLN A 33 -10.49 3.20 4.86
N THR A 34 -9.28 2.85 4.42
CA THR A 34 -8.21 2.42 5.32
C THR A 34 -7.25 3.54 5.67
N ILE A 35 -6.85 4.36 4.70
CA ILE A 35 -5.89 5.43 4.92
C ILE A 35 -6.57 6.53 5.75
N ARG A 36 -6.13 6.69 7.00
CA ARG A 36 -6.62 7.72 7.92
C ARG A 36 -5.57 8.04 8.99
N PRO A 37 -5.61 9.23 9.61
CA PRO A 37 -4.58 9.65 10.56
C PRO A 37 -4.45 8.74 11.78
N ASN A 38 -5.56 8.25 12.31
CA ASN A 38 -5.59 7.40 13.50
C ASN A 38 -5.91 5.95 13.11
N ILE A 39 -5.12 5.39 12.19
CA ILE A 39 -5.25 3.97 11.82
C ILE A 39 -4.81 3.04 12.97
N VAL A 40 -3.92 3.53 13.83
CA VAL A 40 -3.46 2.88 15.06
C VAL A 40 -3.41 3.92 16.18
N ASP A 41 -3.59 3.49 17.43
CA ASP A 41 -3.47 4.37 18.59
C ASP A 41 -2.02 4.82 18.78
N GLY A 42 -1.82 6.12 18.99
CA GLY A 42 -0.49 6.72 19.19
C GLY A 42 -0.02 7.50 17.96
N PRO A 43 0.78 6.90 17.05
CA PRO A 43 1.38 7.62 15.95
C PRO A 43 0.34 8.00 14.89
N THR A 44 0.32 9.27 14.52
CA THR A 44 -0.57 9.79 13.47
C THR A 44 0.03 9.58 12.09
N LEU A 45 -0.75 9.01 11.17
CA LEU A 45 -0.44 8.97 9.74
C LEU A 45 -0.78 10.32 9.09
N SER A 46 0.22 11.07 8.67
CA SER A 46 0.07 12.37 8.00
C SER A 46 0.28 12.29 6.49
N SER A 47 1.11 11.36 6.02
CA SER A 47 1.32 11.16 4.58
C SER A 47 1.73 9.75 4.21
N ILE A 48 1.39 9.34 2.99
CA ILE A 48 1.94 8.16 2.32
C ILE A 48 2.62 8.56 1.01
N TYR A 49 3.59 7.76 0.59
CA TYR A 49 4.21 7.88 -0.72
C TYR A 49 3.99 6.62 -1.54
N ILE A 50 3.26 6.76 -2.65
CA ILE A 50 3.00 5.70 -3.62
C ILE A 50 4.13 5.68 -4.65
N SER A 51 4.97 4.64 -4.59
CA SER A 51 6.08 4.44 -5.50
C SER A 51 5.67 3.75 -6.80
N SER A 52 4.59 2.97 -6.80
CA SER A 52 4.07 2.33 -8.01
C SER A 52 2.56 2.09 -7.96
N LEU A 53 1.93 2.10 -9.14
CA LEU A 53 0.54 1.75 -9.42
C LEU A 53 0.48 0.89 -10.68
N LYS A 54 -0.06 1.40 -11.79
CA LYS A 54 0.19 0.78 -13.10
C LYS A 54 1.57 1.20 -13.60
N ASP A 55 2.44 0.23 -13.81
CA ASP A 55 3.84 0.48 -14.17
C ASP A 55 4.29 -0.34 -15.39
N GLN A 56 5.60 -0.64 -15.49
CA GLN A 56 6.21 -1.36 -16.60
C GLN A 56 6.61 -2.80 -16.24
N HIS A 57 6.06 -3.39 -15.16
CA HIS A 57 6.32 -4.79 -14.86
C HIS A 57 5.87 -5.71 -16.01
N ASN A 58 6.34 -6.96 -16.02
CA ASN A 58 5.87 -7.96 -16.99
C ASN A 58 4.57 -8.60 -16.51
N LEU A 59 3.68 -8.94 -17.44
CA LEU A 59 2.60 -9.91 -17.14
C LEU A 59 3.23 -11.21 -16.60
N PRO A 60 2.64 -11.86 -15.58
CA PRO A 60 1.28 -11.68 -15.07
C PRO A 60 1.14 -10.71 -13.87
N SER A 61 2.04 -9.74 -13.67
CA SER A 61 1.97 -8.78 -12.54
C SER A 61 0.62 -8.05 -12.45
N ARG A 62 0.10 -7.87 -11.23
CA ARG A 62 -1.16 -7.14 -10.99
C ARG A 62 -1.07 -5.65 -11.27
N HIS A 63 0.13 -5.07 -11.23
CA HIS A 63 0.37 -3.69 -11.69
C HIS A 63 -0.02 -3.52 -13.17
N MET A 64 0.20 -4.54 -14.00
CA MET A 64 -0.10 -4.49 -15.45
C MET A 64 -1.52 -4.85 -15.83
N GLN A 65 -2.28 -5.45 -14.92
CA GLN A 65 -3.60 -5.98 -15.26
C GLN A 65 -4.67 -4.88 -15.20
N GLY A 66 -5.43 -4.77 -16.28
CA GLY A 66 -6.54 -3.82 -16.40
C GLY A 66 -6.12 -2.36 -16.15
N ALA A 67 -6.79 -1.73 -15.18
CA ALA A 67 -6.58 -0.34 -14.78
C ALA A 67 -5.40 -0.15 -13.79
N GLY A 68 -4.66 -1.20 -13.46
CA GLY A 68 -3.73 -1.22 -12.34
C GLY A 68 -4.43 -1.77 -11.09
N LYS A 69 -4.19 -3.05 -10.79
CA LYS A 69 -4.81 -3.75 -9.65
C LYS A 69 -3.91 -3.85 -8.44
N ALA A 70 -2.79 -3.12 -8.45
CA ALA A 70 -1.82 -3.10 -7.37
C ALA A 70 -1.31 -1.69 -7.07
N VAL A 71 -0.85 -1.49 -5.83
CA VAL A 71 -0.21 -0.28 -5.34
C VAL A 71 0.98 -0.64 -4.45
N ASP A 72 2.07 0.08 -4.65
CA ASP A 72 3.25 0.01 -3.78
C ASP A 72 3.39 1.30 -2.97
N ILE A 73 3.37 1.18 -1.65
CA ILE A 73 3.57 2.28 -0.70
C ILE A 73 4.93 2.11 -0.04
N SER A 74 5.86 3.03 -0.28
CA SER A 74 7.25 2.91 0.19
C SER A 74 7.63 3.87 1.32
N ARG A 75 6.75 4.82 1.67
CA ARG A 75 6.99 5.76 2.77
C ARG A 75 5.75 6.00 3.60
N ILE A 76 5.99 6.13 4.91
CA ILE A 76 5.04 6.62 5.90
C ILE A 76 5.59 7.93 6.46
N ASN A 77 4.80 9.00 6.44
CA ASN A 77 5.18 10.30 6.97
C ASN A 77 6.51 10.83 6.40
N GLY A 78 6.74 10.59 5.11
CA GLY A 78 7.99 10.94 4.42
C GLY A 78 9.18 10.02 4.70
N MET A 79 9.09 9.11 5.68
CA MET A 79 10.16 8.19 6.06
C MET A 79 10.12 6.93 5.19
N LYS A 80 11.26 6.56 4.58
CA LYS A 80 11.37 5.36 3.75
C LYS A 80 11.28 4.10 4.61
N MET A 81 10.38 3.19 4.26
CA MET A 81 10.22 1.92 4.99
C MET A 81 11.53 1.10 4.99
N SER A 82 12.29 1.13 3.89
CA SER A 82 13.60 0.46 3.78
C SER A 82 14.62 0.84 4.86
N MET A 83 14.49 2.02 5.47
CA MET A 83 15.41 2.52 6.50
C MET A 83 14.76 2.55 7.88
N HIS A 84 13.46 2.82 7.95
CA HIS A 84 12.78 3.13 9.20
C HIS A 84 11.86 2.02 9.70
N TYR A 85 11.34 1.13 8.85
CA TYR A 85 10.47 0.04 9.31
C TYR A 85 11.10 -0.84 10.41
N PRO A 86 12.40 -1.23 10.33
CA PRO A 86 12.99 -2.10 11.34
C PRO A 86 13.23 -1.45 12.71
N GLY A 87 13.27 -0.11 12.80
CA GLY A 87 13.78 0.60 13.98
C GLY A 87 12.96 1.78 14.47
N ASP A 88 12.08 2.34 13.64
CA ASP A 88 11.17 3.43 14.01
C ASP A 88 9.81 2.84 14.44
N PRO A 89 9.42 2.96 15.72
CA PRO A 89 8.18 2.37 16.22
C PRO A 89 6.92 2.93 15.53
N ALA A 90 6.92 4.21 15.16
CA ALA A 90 5.78 4.85 14.54
C ALA A 90 5.59 4.35 13.10
N VAL A 91 6.67 4.30 12.31
CA VAL A 91 6.63 3.72 10.95
C VAL A 91 6.19 2.27 11.02
N LYS A 92 6.76 1.47 11.93
CA LYS A 92 6.41 0.07 12.09
C LYS A 92 4.92 -0.11 12.41
N GLN A 93 4.41 0.56 13.44
CA GLN A 93 3.01 0.41 13.88
C GLN A 93 2.02 0.81 12.78
N ILE A 94 2.26 1.93 12.10
CA ILE A 94 1.38 2.38 11.00
C ILE A 94 1.43 1.39 9.83
N THR A 95 2.63 0.96 9.44
CA THR A 95 2.82 0.00 8.34
C THR A 95 2.13 -1.33 8.65
N ASP A 96 2.32 -1.85 9.85
CA ASP A 96 1.67 -3.07 10.33
C ASP A 96 0.14 -2.93 10.33
N ALA A 97 -0.39 -1.79 10.80
CA ALA A 97 -1.82 -1.53 10.84
C ALA A 97 -2.44 -1.46 9.43
N LEU A 98 -1.76 -0.83 8.46
CA LEU A 98 -2.18 -0.83 7.06
C LEU A 98 -2.26 -2.24 6.49
N GLN A 99 -1.24 -3.07 6.75
CA GLN A 99 -1.22 -4.45 6.27
C GLN A 99 -2.29 -5.30 6.92
N LEU A 100 -2.48 -5.19 8.23
CA LEU A 100 -3.52 -5.92 8.95
C LEU A 100 -4.92 -5.54 8.45
N ALA A 101 -5.18 -4.24 8.23
CA ALA A 101 -6.47 -3.78 7.71
C ALA A 101 -6.78 -4.34 6.31
N PHE A 102 -5.78 -4.57 5.46
CA PHE A 102 -5.99 -5.17 4.15
C PHE A 102 -6.37 -6.66 4.22
N GLU A 103 -6.03 -7.37 5.30
CA GLU A 103 -6.40 -8.78 5.47
C GLU A 103 -7.91 -8.97 5.68
N ASP A 104 -8.60 -7.94 6.14
CA ASP A 104 -10.07 -7.95 6.31
C ASP A 104 -10.81 -7.50 5.05
N TRP A 105 -10.09 -7.03 4.01
CA TRP A 105 -10.70 -6.63 2.75
C TRP A 105 -11.14 -7.86 1.94
N GLU A 106 -12.42 -7.90 1.55
CA GLU A 106 -12.99 -9.03 0.79
C GLU A 106 -12.31 -9.20 -0.58
N GLY A 107 -11.96 -8.09 -1.23
CA GLY A 107 -11.31 -8.09 -2.54
C GLY A 107 -9.80 -8.31 -2.53
N ARG A 108 -9.20 -8.67 -1.38
CA ARG A 108 -7.73 -8.79 -1.25
C ARG A 108 -7.19 -9.95 -2.08
N ARG A 109 -6.03 -9.73 -2.69
CA ARG A 109 -5.28 -10.76 -3.41
C ARG A 109 -3.87 -10.91 -2.88
N GLU A 110 -3.06 -9.87 -2.92
CA GLU A 110 -1.66 -9.92 -2.46
C GLU A 110 -1.40 -8.82 -1.43
N ASN A 111 -0.84 -9.21 -0.29
CA ASN A 111 -0.46 -8.34 0.80
C ASN A 111 0.98 -8.66 1.17
N PHE A 112 1.92 -7.98 0.52
CA PHE A 112 3.35 -8.28 0.68
C PHE A 112 4.08 -7.12 1.32
N GLY A 113 4.67 -7.43 2.46
CA GLY A 113 5.71 -6.66 3.12
C GLY A 113 5.26 -5.35 3.76
N PRO A 114 6.06 -4.82 4.70
CA PRO A 114 7.25 -5.45 5.29
C PRO A 114 6.93 -6.47 6.42
N LEU A 115 5.76 -6.42 7.05
CA LEU A 115 5.40 -7.26 8.21
C LEU A 115 5.25 -8.75 7.85
N PHE A 116 4.40 -9.02 6.86
CA PHE A 116 4.10 -10.37 6.41
C PHE A 116 3.92 -10.42 4.90
N LYS A 117 3.89 -11.63 4.35
CA LYS A 117 3.66 -11.89 2.94
C LYS A 117 2.52 -12.88 2.80
N ARG A 118 1.36 -12.39 2.40
CA ARG A 118 0.16 -13.20 2.27
C ARG A 118 -0.49 -13.05 0.91
N LYS A 119 -1.06 -14.14 0.42
CA LYS A 119 -1.85 -14.19 -0.80
C LYS A 119 -3.18 -14.85 -0.47
N GLN A 120 -4.28 -14.14 -0.72
CA GLN A 120 -5.64 -14.57 -0.35
C GLN A 120 -5.75 -14.94 1.13
N GLY A 121 -5.09 -14.17 2.01
CA GLY A 121 -5.06 -14.40 3.46
C GLY A 121 -4.13 -15.52 3.94
N GLN A 122 -3.48 -16.26 3.05
CA GLN A 122 -2.57 -17.35 3.41
C GLN A 122 -1.11 -16.91 3.28
N SER A 123 -0.23 -17.41 4.16
CA SER A 123 1.22 -17.17 4.03
C SER A 123 1.72 -17.60 2.66
N TYR A 124 2.48 -16.74 1.99
CA TYR A 124 2.93 -16.97 0.62
C TYR A 124 4.42 -16.70 0.47
N PRO A 125 5.23 -17.69 0.02
CA PRO A 125 6.66 -17.51 -0.16
C PRO A 125 6.93 -16.63 -1.39
N VAL A 126 7.33 -15.38 -1.15
CA VAL A 126 7.78 -14.44 -2.19
C VAL A 126 9.02 -13.68 -1.71
N SER A 127 9.98 -13.44 -2.59
CA SER A 127 11.18 -12.66 -2.29
C SER A 127 10.89 -11.15 -2.33
N GLY A 128 11.83 -10.31 -1.84
CA GLY A 128 11.69 -8.85 -1.86
C GLY A 128 10.66 -8.28 -0.88
N HIS A 129 10.13 -7.08 -1.17
CA HIS A 129 9.10 -6.37 -0.40
C HIS A 129 9.50 -6.00 1.05
N ALA A 130 10.79 -5.79 1.30
CA ALA A 130 11.26 -5.33 2.62
C ALA A 130 11.19 -3.80 2.77
N ASP A 131 11.04 -3.09 1.64
CA ASP A 131 11.16 -1.65 1.49
C ASP A 131 9.84 -0.93 1.17
N HIS A 132 8.74 -1.67 1.02
CA HIS A 132 7.42 -1.14 0.72
C HIS A 132 6.33 -2.14 1.13
N ILE A 133 5.07 -1.64 1.17
CA ILE A 133 3.87 -2.47 1.17
C ILE A 133 3.37 -2.60 -0.26
N HIS A 134 3.13 -3.83 -0.71
CA HIS A 134 2.43 -4.14 -1.95
C HIS A 134 1.03 -4.66 -1.62
N PHE A 135 0.01 -3.94 -2.09
CA PHE A 135 -1.37 -4.39 -2.05
C PHE A 135 -1.88 -4.65 -3.45
N SER A 136 -2.51 -5.80 -3.68
CA SER A 136 -3.26 -6.08 -4.90
C SER A 136 -4.63 -6.68 -4.62
N VAL A 137 -5.60 -6.31 -5.45
CA VAL A 137 -6.99 -6.82 -5.39
C VAL A 137 -7.27 -7.78 -6.55
N ASP A 138 -8.37 -8.52 -6.51
CA ASP A 138 -8.83 -9.46 -7.56
C ASP A 138 -9.51 -8.82 -8.80
#